data_AF-A0A5C5X4G1-F1
#
_entry.id   AF-A0A5C5X4G1-F1
#
_cell.length_a   1.000
_cell.length_b   1.000
_cell.length_c   1.000
_cell.angle_alpha   90.00
_cell.angle_beta   90.00
_cell.angle_gamma   90.00
#
_symmetry.space_group_name_H-M   'P 1'
#
loop_
_entity.id
_entity.type
_entity.pdbx_description
1 polymer ?
#
loop_
_entity_poly.entity_id
_entity_poly.type
_entity_poly.pdbx_seq_one_letter_code
_entity_poly.pdbx_strand_id
1 'polypeptide(L)'
;MNRSGYVEDLCSDDPLVYGRWRAQVKSAIRGKRGQAFLKELAEAMDAMPEKVLISSELINSDGDCCTIGVVCKARGVDVSKINYEDPEQVGESVNIAHQLAAEIEWENDENWYGKPESPEDRWKRMRKWVDSQIIKDKASEK
;
A
#
# COMPACT_ATOMS: atom_id res chain seq x y z
N MET A 1 13.40 9.50 7.25
CA MET A 1 13.13 8.31 6.42
C MET A 1 11.90 7.60 6.94
N ASN A 2 10.79 7.71 6.21
CA ASN A 2 9.67 6.77 6.33
C ASN A 2 10.03 5.50 5.53
N ARG A 3 9.43 4.35 5.88
CA ARG A 3 9.74 3.04 5.28
C ARG A 3 9.35 2.92 3.81
N SER A 4 8.57 3.86 3.28
CA SER A 4 8.05 3.85 1.91
C SER A 4 9.12 4.08 0.84
N GLY A 5 10.40 4.19 1.22
CA GLY A 5 11.51 4.46 0.29
C GLY A 5 11.39 5.81 -0.43
N TYR A 6 10.49 6.69 0.02
CA TYR A 6 10.50 8.09 -0.36
C TYR A 6 11.80 8.68 0.19
N VAL A 7 12.82 8.71 -0.68
CA VAL A 7 14.10 9.35 -0.39
C VAL A 7 13.77 10.78 0.02
N GLU A 8 14.22 11.23 1.18
CA GLU A 8 14.18 12.66 1.53
C GLU A 8 15.03 13.51 0.56
N ASP A 9 15.68 12.85 -0.40
CA ASP A 9 16.26 13.41 -1.62
C ASP A 9 15.29 13.41 -2.84
N LEU A 10 13.98 13.49 -2.59
CA LEU A 10 13.05 14.24 -3.45
C LEU A 10 13.41 15.74 -3.56
N CYS A 11 14.56 16.14 -3.00
CA CYS A 11 15.28 17.39 -3.21
C CYS A 11 16.10 17.41 -4.52
N SER A 12 15.86 16.50 -5.46
CA SER A 12 15.96 16.93 -6.85
C SER A 12 14.76 17.85 -7.11
N ASP A 13 14.97 19.16 -6.99
CA ASP A 13 14.11 20.24 -7.52
C ASP A 13 13.91 20.13 -9.05
N ASP A 14 13.94 18.92 -9.62
CA ASP A 14 13.63 18.59 -11.01
C ASP A 14 12.21 18.03 -11.09
N PRO A 15 11.22 18.85 -11.50
CA PRO A 15 9.86 18.42 -11.77
C PRO A 15 9.74 17.19 -12.68
N LEU A 16 10.75 16.90 -13.52
CA LEU A 16 10.76 15.74 -14.39
C LEU A 16 10.99 14.43 -13.63
N VAL A 17 11.82 14.43 -12.59
CA VAL A 17 12.04 13.23 -11.75
C VAL A 17 10.76 12.87 -11.01
N TYR A 18 10.16 13.84 -10.34
CA TYR A 18 8.87 13.66 -9.65
C TYR A 18 7.75 13.27 -10.62
N GLY A 19 7.66 13.93 -11.77
CA GLY A 19 6.69 13.62 -12.82
C GLY A 19 6.82 12.18 -13.33
N ARG A 20 8.05 11.71 -13.57
CA ARG A 20 8.34 10.31 -13.96
C ARG A 20 7.94 9.33 -12.87
N TRP A 21 8.24 9.62 -11.60
CA TRP A 21 7.83 8.78 -10.47
C TRP A 21 6.31 8.64 -10.40
N ARG A 22 5.56 9.76 -10.39
CA ARG A 22 4.09 9.73 -10.37
C ARG A 22 3.49 9.00 -11.59
N ALA A 23 4.14 9.09 -12.76
CA ALA A 23 3.72 8.34 -13.94
C ALA A 23 3.91 6.82 -13.77
N GLN A 24 5.03 6.39 -13.18
CA GLN A 24 5.31 4.98 -12.86
C GLN A 24 4.31 4.43 -11.83
N VAL A 25 4.02 5.17 -10.76
CA VAL A 25 2.99 4.81 -9.77
C VAL A 25 1.63 4.60 -10.46
N LYS A 26 1.20 5.56 -11.28
CA LYS A 26 -0.07 5.44 -12.04
C LYS A 26 -0.08 4.24 -12.98
N SER A 27 1.04 3.93 -13.62
CA SER A 27 1.17 2.76 -14.49
C SER A 27 1.06 1.45 -13.68
N ALA A 28 1.73 1.37 -12.53
CA ALA A 28 1.70 0.21 -11.64
C ALA A 28 0.28 -0.05 -11.11
N ILE A 29 -0.43 1.00 -10.67
CA ILE A 29 -1.83 0.91 -10.22
C ILE A 29 -2.73 0.38 -11.34
N ARG A 30 -2.61 0.90 -12.56
CA ARG A 30 -3.46 0.53 -13.71
C ARG A 30 -3.10 -0.82 -14.34
N GLY A 31 -1.91 -1.33 -14.04
CA GLY A 31 -1.41 -2.60 -14.57
C GLY A 31 -2.23 -3.80 -14.08
N LYS A 32 -2.21 -4.89 -14.85
CA LYS A 32 -2.95 -6.13 -14.51
C LYS A 32 -2.60 -6.67 -13.13
N ARG A 33 -1.30 -6.73 -12.79
CA ARG A 33 -0.81 -7.17 -11.47
C ARG A 33 -1.28 -6.25 -10.35
N GLY A 34 -1.17 -4.93 -10.55
CA GLY A 34 -1.61 -3.94 -9.56
C GLY A 34 -3.12 -4.00 -9.30
N GLN A 35 -3.94 -4.09 -10.36
CA GLN A 35 -5.39 -4.24 -10.23
C GLN A 35 -5.80 -5.55 -9.57
N ALA A 36 -5.14 -6.67 -9.89
CA ALA A 36 -5.39 -7.95 -9.22
C ALA A 36 -5.06 -7.86 -7.73
N PHE A 37 -3.91 -7.29 -7.38
CA PHE A 37 -3.50 -7.07 -6.00
C PHE A 37 -4.45 -6.13 -5.25
N LEU A 38 -4.89 -5.02 -5.85
CA LEU A 38 -5.82 -4.08 -5.20
C LEU A 38 -7.19 -4.72 -4.90
N LYS A 39 -7.68 -5.59 -5.79
CA LYS A 39 -8.92 -6.35 -5.56
C LYS A 39 -8.75 -7.36 -4.42
N GLU A 40 -7.65 -8.11 -4.42
CA GLU A 40 -7.31 -9.03 -3.34
C GLU A 40 -7.12 -8.30 -2.00
N LEU A 41 -6.44 -7.16 -2.02
CA LEU A 41 -6.24 -6.31 -0.85
C LEU A 41 -7.59 -5.86 -0.27
N ALA A 42 -8.52 -5.42 -1.13
CA ALA A 42 -9.87 -5.07 -0.71
C ALA A 42 -10.58 -6.24 -0.02
N GLU A 43 -10.57 -7.43 -0.64
CA GLU A 43 -11.16 -8.64 -0.06
C GLU A 43 -10.52 -9.03 1.27
N ALA A 44 -9.19 -8.97 1.36
CA ALA A 44 -8.44 -9.31 2.56
C ALA A 44 -8.69 -8.30 3.69
N MET A 45 -8.80 -7.01 3.37
CA MET A 45 -9.18 -5.97 4.34
C MET A 45 -10.61 -6.16 4.87
N ASP A 46 -11.54 -6.53 3.99
CA ASP A 46 -12.94 -6.75 4.34
C ASP A 46 -13.13 -8.02 5.19
N ALA A 47 -12.23 -9.00 5.04
CA ALA A 47 -12.19 -10.26 5.80
C ALA A 47 -11.50 -10.14 7.17
N MET A 48 -10.91 -8.99 7.52
CA MET A 48 -10.25 -8.81 8.82
C MET A 48 -11.26 -8.92 9.98
N PRO A 49 -10.95 -9.70 11.04
CA PRO A 49 -11.84 -9.82 12.20
C PRO A 49 -11.93 -8.48 12.95
N GLU A 50 -10.80 -7.79 13.09
CA GLU A 50 -10.70 -6.45 13.66
C GLU A 50 -10.22 -5.49 12.57
N LYS A 51 -10.94 -4.39 12.37
CA LYS A 51 -10.69 -3.42 11.29
C LYS A 51 -9.72 -2.35 11.75
N VAL A 52 -8.51 -2.78 12.09
CA VAL A 52 -7.42 -1.95 12.58
C VAL A 52 -6.19 -2.14 11.71
N LEU A 53 -5.44 -1.06 11.46
CA LEU A 53 -4.16 -1.12 10.77
C LEU A 53 -3.07 -0.44 11.59
N ILE A 54 -1.88 -1.02 11.59
CA ILE A 54 -0.68 -0.43 12.16
C ILE A 54 0.13 0.35 11.11
N SER A 55 0.99 1.25 11.57
CA SER A 55 2.00 1.93 10.77
C SER A 55 3.38 1.33 11.01
N SER A 56 4.33 1.65 10.14
CA SER A 56 5.77 1.36 10.30
C SER A 56 6.23 -0.12 10.27
N GLU A 57 5.34 -1.11 10.43
CA GLU A 57 5.68 -2.54 10.33
C GLU A 57 4.72 -3.29 9.38
N LEU A 58 5.15 -4.43 8.81
CA LEU A 58 4.25 -5.26 7.98
C LEU A 58 3.25 -6.02 8.87
N ILE A 59 3.78 -6.76 9.84
CA ILE A 59 3.01 -7.49 10.85
C ILE A 59 3.79 -7.37 12.17
N ASN A 60 3.15 -6.91 13.24
CA ASN A 60 3.77 -6.81 14.56
C ASN A 60 3.75 -8.16 15.31
N SER A 61 4.33 -8.21 16.51
CA SER A 61 4.32 -9.40 17.38
C SER A 61 2.92 -9.87 17.79
N ASP A 62 1.95 -8.97 17.82
CA ASP A 62 0.56 -9.25 18.20
C ASP A 62 -0.27 -9.76 17.01
N GLY A 63 0.29 -9.72 15.80
CA GLY A 63 -0.34 -10.16 14.56
C GLY A 63 -1.18 -9.10 13.86
N ASP A 64 -1.14 -7.85 14.31
CA ASP A 64 -1.71 -6.70 13.62
C ASP A 64 -0.88 -6.34 12.39
N CYS A 65 -1.55 -5.87 11.34
CA CYS A 65 -0.95 -5.70 10.03
C CYS A 65 -1.07 -4.26 9.54
N CYS A 66 -0.09 -3.79 8.77
CA CYS A 66 -0.34 -2.64 7.89
C CYS A 66 -1.12 -3.08 6.65
N THR A 67 -1.45 -2.13 5.77
CA THR A 67 -2.20 -2.40 4.55
C THR A 67 -1.61 -3.56 3.72
N ILE A 68 -0.31 -3.57 3.42
CA ILE A 68 0.30 -4.69 2.68
C ILE A 68 0.37 -5.97 3.53
N GLY A 69 0.64 -5.83 4.82
CA GLY A 69 0.69 -6.93 5.77
C GLY A 69 -0.59 -7.76 5.81
N VAL A 70 -1.76 -7.16 5.56
CA VAL A 70 -3.05 -7.86 5.45
C VAL A 70 -3.00 -8.94 4.37
N VAL A 71 -2.42 -8.63 3.19
CA VAL A 71 -2.26 -9.59 2.10
C VAL A 71 -1.17 -10.60 2.43
N CYS A 72 -0.06 -10.18 3.05
CA CYS A 72 0.98 -11.12 3.50
C CYS A 72 0.41 -12.17 4.44
N LYS A 73 -0.43 -11.75 5.40
CA LYS A 73 -1.13 -12.64 6.35
C LYS A 73 -2.11 -13.55 5.64
N ALA A 74 -2.91 -13.03 4.70
CA ALA A 74 -3.86 -13.82 3.93
C ALA A 74 -3.17 -14.89 3.04
N ARG A 75 -2.00 -14.57 2.48
CA ARG A 75 -1.19 -15.48 1.64
C ARG A 75 -0.27 -16.41 2.43
N GLY A 76 -0.11 -16.21 3.74
CA GLY A 76 0.86 -16.95 4.55
C GLY A 76 2.32 -16.65 4.18
N VAL A 77 2.62 -15.41 3.76
CA VAL A 77 3.98 -14.97 3.46
C VAL A 77 4.78 -14.83 4.76
N ASP A 78 5.98 -15.42 4.79
CA ASP A 78 6.92 -15.25 5.91
C ASP A 78 7.55 -13.85 5.86
N VAL A 79 6.97 -12.91 6.59
CA VAL A 79 7.42 -11.51 6.65
C VAL A 79 8.68 -11.32 7.50
N SER A 80 9.10 -12.32 8.29
CA SER A 80 10.26 -12.19 9.21
C SER A 80 11.59 -11.97 8.48
N LYS A 81 11.65 -12.29 7.20
CA LYS A 81 12.83 -12.16 6.34
C LYS A 81 12.75 -11.00 5.36
N ILE A 82 11.65 -10.25 5.38
CA ILE A 82 11.43 -9.13 4.47
C ILE A 82 11.91 -7.87 5.18
N ASN A 83 12.81 -7.13 4.53
CA ASN A 83 13.10 -5.78 4.96
C ASN A 83 11.90 -4.88 4.60
N TYR A 84 11.07 -4.54 5.58
CA TYR A 84 9.89 -3.69 5.38
C TYR A 84 10.23 -2.21 5.14
N GLU A 85 11.50 -1.82 5.23
CA GLU A 85 12.00 -0.51 4.83
C GLU A 85 12.48 -0.46 3.37
N ASP A 86 12.40 -1.59 2.67
CA ASP A 86 12.76 -1.72 1.25
C ASP A 86 11.52 -2.05 0.41
N PRO A 87 10.89 -1.03 -0.24
CA PRO A 87 9.70 -1.23 -1.06
C PRO A 87 9.89 -2.18 -2.23
N GLU A 88 11.13 -2.41 -2.69
CA GLU A 88 11.42 -3.40 -3.73
C GLU A 88 11.20 -4.81 -3.20
N GLN A 89 11.81 -5.15 -2.07
CA GLN A 89 11.61 -6.45 -1.40
C GLN A 89 10.15 -6.66 -1.00
N VAL A 90 9.48 -5.63 -0.48
CA VAL A 90 8.05 -5.70 -0.15
C VAL A 90 7.23 -5.96 -1.41
N GLY A 91 7.48 -5.23 -2.50
CA GLY A 91 6.77 -5.41 -3.77
C GLY A 91 6.96 -6.81 -4.36
N GLU A 92 8.19 -7.34 -4.34
CA GLU A 92 8.50 -8.69 -4.80
C GLU A 92 7.74 -9.76 -4.01
N SER A 93 7.71 -9.63 -2.68
CA SER A 93 7.06 -10.59 -1.78
C SER A 93 5.56 -10.79 -2.07
N VAL A 94 4.89 -9.73 -2.55
CA VAL A 94 3.46 -9.77 -2.90
C VAL A 94 3.21 -9.68 -4.40
N ASN A 95 4.25 -9.82 -5.23
CA ASN A 95 4.19 -9.81 -6.68
C ASN A 95 3.55 -8.53 -7.27
N ILE A 96 3.96 -7.36 -6.78
CA ILE A 96 3.65 -6.05 -7.37
C ILE A 96 4.93 -5.27 -7.73
N ALA A 97 4.78 -4.14 -8.42
CA ALA A 97 5.91 -3.24 -8.69
C ALA A 97 6.24 -2.43 -7.42
N HIS A 98 7.52 -2.13 -7.18
CA HIS A 98 7.97 -1.38 -6.01
C HIS A 98 7.29 -0.02 -5.89
N GLN A 99 6.94 0.63 -7.01
CA GLN A 99 6.23 1.91 -7.00
C GLN A 99 4.83 1.80 -6.40
N LEU A 100 4.15 0.66 -6.58
CA LEU A 100 2.85 0.41 -5.94
C LEU A 100 3.02 0.08 -4.46
N ALA A 101 4.03 -0.72 -4.10
CA ALA A 101 4.34 -1.00 -2.69
C ALA A 101 4.65 0.29 -1.92
N ALA A 102 5.57 1.11 -2.43
CA ALA A 102 5.95 2.40 -1.88
C ALA A 102 4.76 3.35 -1.73
N GLU A 103 3.88 3.44 -2.74
CA GLU A 103 2.69 4.29 -2.67
C GLU A 103 1.73 3.81 -1.57
N ILE A 104 1.51 2.50 -1.43
CA ILE A 104 0.63 1.95 -0.39
C ILE A 104 1.21 2.16 1.01
N GLU A 105 2.51 1.96 1.19
CA GLU A 105 3.18 2.19 2.47
C GLU A 105 3.17 3.66 2.85
N TRP A 106 3.44 4.54 1.88
CA TRP A 106 3.34 5.98 2.06
C TRP A 106 1.93 6.36 2.46
N GLU A 107 0.89 5.96 1.71
CA GLU A 107 -0.50 6.23 2.09
C GLU A 107 -0.83 5.64 3.47
N ASN A 108 -0.37 4.43 3.81
CA ASN A 108 -0.67 3.81 5.11
C ASN A 108 -0.11 4.61 6.28
N ASP A 109 1.13 5.09 6.16
CA ASP A 109 1.87 5.74 7.24
C ASP A 109 1.68 7.25 7.30
N GLU A 110 1.36 7.89 6.17
CA GLU A 110 1.21 9.33 6.07
C GLU A 110 0.00 9.80 6.90
N ASN A 111 0.25 10.81 7.75
CA ASN A 111 -0.78 11.44 8.56
C ASN A 111 -1.13 12.82 7.99
N TRP A 112 -2.12 12.86 7.09
CA TRP A 112 -2.47 14.04 6.29
C TRP A 112 -2.89 15.30 7.09
N TYR A 113 -3.11 15.17 8.41
CA TYR A 113 -3.67 16.26 9.23
C TYR A 113 -2.91 16.53 10.53
N GLY A 114 -1.74 15.91 10.74
CA GLY A 114 -0.92 16.12 11.94
C GLY A 114 -1.59 15.73 13.26
N LYS A 115 -2.71 15.00 13.21
CA LYS A 115 -3.43 14.48 14.38
C LYS A 115 -3.21 12.99 14.48
N PRO A 116 -2.91 12.42 15.66
CA PRO A 116 -2.76 10.97 15.79
C PRO A 116 -3.99 10.27 15.21
N GLU A 117 -3.78 9.49 14.15
CA GLU A 117 -4.82 8.70 13.50
C GLU A 117 -4.93 7.36 14.23
N SER A 118 -6.16 7.02 14.65
CA SER A 118 -6.46 5.73 15.27
C SER A 118 -6.23 4.58 14.28
N PRO A 119 -5.85 3.37 14.74
CA PRO A 119 -5.75 2.19 13.86
C PRO A 119 -7.03 1.91 13.06
N GLU A 120 -8.20 2.18 13.62
CA GLU A 120 -9.50 2.02 12.97
C GLU A 120 -9.74 3.05 11.87
N ASP A 121 -9.37 4.31 12.11
CA ASP A 121 -9.52 5.37 11.11
C ASP A 121 -8.53 5.18 9.96
N ARG A 122 -7.31 4.69 10.24
CA ARG A 122 -6.35 4.26 9.23
C ARG A 122 -6.94 3.17 8.34
N TRP A 123 -7.57 2.15 8.93
CA TRP A 123 -8.26 1.10 8.16
C TRP A 123 -9.33 1.69 7.23
N LYS A 124 -10.19 2.58 7.74
CA LYS A 124 -11.26 3.21 6.92
C LYS A 124 -10.68 4.03 5.77
N ARG A 125 -9.64 4.82 6.04
CA ARG A 125 -8.97 5.66 5.05
C ARG A 125 -8.31 4.82 3.97
N MET A 126 -7.54 3.81 4.37
CA MET A 126 -6.87 2.91 3.43
C MET A 126 -7.88 2.10 2.62
N ARG A 127 -8.96 1.61 3.24
CA ARG A 127 -10.00 0.89 2.51
C ARG A 127 -10.66 1.79 1.46
N LYS A 128 -10.96 3.05 1.80
CA LYS A 128 -11.49 4.05 0.86
C LYS A 128 -10.50 4.34 -0.26
N TRP A 129 -9.22 4.50 0.06
CA TRP A 129 -8.16 4.71 -0.93
C TRP A 129 -8.09 3.52 -1.90
N VAL A 130 -8.04 2.28 -1.39
CA VAL A 130 -8.01 1.05 -2.22
C VAL A 130 -9.20 1.02 -3.17
N ASP A 131 -10.42 1.28 -2.69
CA ASP A 131 -11.61 1.33 -3.54
C ASP A 131 -11.49 2.37 -4.67
N SER A 132 -10.90 3.53 -4.38
CA SER A 132 -10.69 4.58 -5.38
C SER A 132 -9.67 4.21 -6.47
N GLN A 133 -8.78 3.25 -6.21
CA GLN A 133 -7.76 2.79 -7.17
C GLN A 133 -8.23 1.63 -8.05
N ILE A 134 -9.32 0.94 -7.67
CA ILE A 134 -9.86 -0.18 -8.44
C ILE A 134 -10.63 0.37 -9.65
N ILE A 135 -10.20 -0.05 -10.85
CA ILE A 135 -10.89 0.26 -12.09
C ILE A 135 -12.20 -0.52 -12.09
N LYS A 136 -13.33 0.19 -11.99
CA LYS A 136 -14.66 -0.40 -12.14
C LYS A 136 -14.84 -0.79 -13.59
N ASP A 137 -15.15 -2.06 -13.84
CA ASP A 137 -15.56 -2.48 -15.17
C ASP A 137 -16.76 -1.61 -15.57
N LYS A 138 -16.73 -1.04 -16.77
CA LYS A 138 -17.93 -0.46 -17.37
C LYS A 138 -18.90 -1.63 -17.55
N ALA A 139 -19.73 -1.89 -16.54
CA ALA A 139 -20.89 -2.73 -16.71
C ALA A 139 -21.66 -2.15 -17.90
N SER A 140 -21.79 -2.98 -18.93
CA SER A 140 -22.49 -2.74 -20.17
C SER A 140 -23.73 -1.86 -19.98
N GLU A 141 -23.62 -0.58 -20.31
CA GLU A 141 -24.75 0.20 -20.79
C GLU A 141 -25.13 -0.42 -22.14
N LYS A 142 -26.12 -1.32 -22.10
CA LYS A 142 -26.93 -1.72 -23.25
C LYS A 142 -28.22 -0.93 -23.20
#